data_AF-A0A2P6RPV9-F1
#
_entry.id   AF-A0A2P6RPV9-F1
#
_cell.length_a   1.000
_cell.length_b   1.000
_cell.length_c   1.000
_cell.angle_alpha   90.00
_cell.angle_beta   90.00
_cell.angle_gamma   90.00
#
_symmetry.space_group_name_H-M   'P 1'
#
loop_
_entity.id
_entity.type
_entity.pdbx_description
1 polymer ?
#
loop_
_entity_poly.entity_id
_entity_poly.type
_entity_poly.pdbx_seq_one_letter_code
_entity_poly.pdbx_strand_id
1 'polypeptide(L)' 'MAKHIKIIATKVGLPLVFKSSFDKANRTTSKSFRGPGMVEGLKVIN' A
#
# COMPACT_ATOMS: atom_id res chain seq x y z
N MET A 1 -4.65 1.01 8.20
CA MET A 1 -3.84 2.18 7.80
C MET A 1 -4.62 3.18 6.93
N ALA A 2 -5.09 2.80 5.73
CA ALA A 2 -5.78 3.70 4.79
C ALA A 2 -6.89 4.57 5.42
N LYS A 3 -7.75 3.98 6.26
CA LYS A 3 -8.80 4.70 7.01
C LYS A 3 -8.26 5.85 7.87
N HIS A 4 -7.16 5.63 8.59
CA HIS A 4 -6.57 6.66 9.45
C HIS A 4 -5.98 7.81 8.64
N ILE A 5 -5.28 7.50 7.54
CA ILE A 5 -4.72 8.52 6.63
C ILE A 5 -5.86 9.34 6.00
N LYS A 6 -6.96 8.69 5.58
CA LYS A 6 -8.15 9.38 5.06
C LYS A 6 -8.73 10.36 6.07
N ILE A 7 -8.86 9.96 7.34
CA ILE A 7 -9.37 10.84 8.40
C ILE A 7 -8.48 12.09 8.54
N ILE A 8 -7.16 11.92 8.55
CA ILE A 8 -6.23 13.05 8.69
C ILE A 8 -6.30 13.96 7.47
N ALA A 9 -6.20 13.42 6.26
CA ALA A 9 -6.25 14.18 5.01
C ALA A 9 -7.56 14.99 4.88
N THR A 10 -8.69 14.38 5.27
CA THR A 10 -10.00 15.06 5.28
C THR A 10 -10.02 16.20 6.29
N LYS A 11 -9.47 16.02 7.50
CA LYS A 11 -9.42 17.06 8.54
C LYS A 11 -8.66 18.30 8.12
N VAL A 12 -7.63 18.15 7.27
CA VAL A 12 -6.79 19.27 6.79
C VAL A 12 -7.16 19.73 5.37
N GLY A 13 -8.22 19.17 4.78
CA GLY A 13 -8.70 19.58 3.45
C GLY A 13 -7.77 19.20 2.28
N LEU A 14 -6.94 18.17 2.45
CA LEU A 14 -6.01 17.73 1.40
C LEU A 14 -6.58 16.57 0.57
N PRO A 15 -6.40 16.57 -0.77
CA PRO A 15 -6.69 15.41 -1.59
C PRO A 15 -5.75 14.24 -1.23
N LEU A 16 -6.27 13.01 -1.27
CA LEU A 16 -5.53 11.81 -0.88
C LEU A 16 -5.60 10.73 -1.94
N VAL A 17 -4.43 10.22 -2.34
CA VAL A 17 -4.28 8.94 -3.04
C VAL A 17 -3.56 7.96 -2.11
N PHE A 18 -4.21 6.87 -1.74
CA PHE A 18 -3.58 5.82 -0.93
C PHE A 18 -2.76 4.90 -1.84
N LYS A 19 -1.50 4.66 -1.48
CA LYS A 19 -0.57 3.83 -2.27
C LYS A 19 0.04 2.74 -1.42
N SER A 20 0.02 1.51 -1.93
CA SER A 20 0.81 0.39 -1.40
C SER A 20 1.43 -0.43 -2.54
N SER A 21 2.51 -1.14 -2.27
CA SER A 21 3.15 -2.05 -3.24
C SER A 21 2.73 -3.48 -2.96
N PHE A 22 2.32 -4.23 -3.99
CA PHE A 22 1.98 -5.65 -3.89
C PHE A 22 3.20 -6.59 -4.05
N ASP A 23 4.30 -6.09 -4.63
CA ASP A 23 5.59 -6.78 -4.73
C ASP A 23 6.73 -5.79 -4.48
N LYS A 24 7.80 -6.28 -3.88
CA LYS A 24 9.03 -5.53 -3.58
C LYS A 24 10.17 -6.20 -4.33
N ALA A 25 10.31 -5.84 -5.59
CA ALA A 25 11.21 -6.50 -6.51
C ALA A 25 12.70 -6.43 -6.15
N ASN A 26 13.07 -5.41 -5.38
CA ASN A 26 14.46 -5.03 -5.14
C ASN A 26 14.88 -5.32 -3.69
N ARG A 27 14.57 -6.53 -3.17
CA ARG A 27 15.06 -6.95 -1.86
C ARG A 27 16.54 -7.35 -1.97
N THR A 28 17.36 -6.90 -1.02
CA THR A 28 18.77 -7.28 -0.91
C THR A 28 18.96 -8.76 -0.59
N THR A 29 18.00 -9.36 0.14
CA THR A 29 18.01 -10.78 0.48
C THR A 29 16.83 -11.50 -0.17
N SER A 30 17.09 -12.62 -0.83
CA SER A 30 16.08 -13.43 -1.53
C SER A 30 15.00 -14.00 -0.59
N LYS A 31 15.36 -14.29 0.67
CA LYS A 31 14.45 -14.79 1.70
C LYS A 31 13.51 -13.73 2.29
N SER A 32 13.69 -12.44 1.96
CA SER A 32 12.83 -11.39 2.49
C SER A 32 11.44 -11.43 1.87
N PHE A 33 10.40 -11.25 2.68
CA PHE A 33 9.03 -11.12 2.19
C PHE A 33 8.92 -9.97 1.18
N ARG A 34 8.34 -10.28 0.01
CA ARG A 34 8.20 -9.32 -1.09
C ARG A 34 6.80 -8.75 -1.21
N GLY A 35 5.79 -9.43 -0.67
CA GLY A 35 4.40 -9.03 -0.78
C GLY A 35 3.51 -10.20 -1.18
N PRO A 36 2.19 -9.98 -1.21
CA PRO A 36 1.20 -10.99 -1.56
C PRO A 36 1.17 -11.32 -3.07
N GLY A 37 1.86 -10.54 -3.92
CA GLY A 37 1.82 -10.69 -5.37
C GLY A 37 0.68 -9.90 -6.02
N MET A 38 0.68 -9.83 -7.35
CA MET A 38 -0.21 -8.94 -8.10
C MET A 38 -1.70 -9.25 -7.88
N VAL A 39 -2.12 -10.50 -8.04
CA VAL A 39 -3.54 -10.89 -7.95
C VAL A 39 -4.10 -10.59 -6.56
N GLU A 40 -3.47 -11.10 -5.51
CA GLU A 40 -3.92 -10.87 -4.13
C GLU A 40 -3.75 -9.42 -3.70
N GLY A 41 -2.69 -8.75 -4.17
CA GLY A 41 -2.47 -7.33 -3.88
C GLY A 41 -3.53 -6.41 -4.48
N LEU A 42 -3.96 -6.67 -5.72
CA LEU A 42 -5.01 -5.88 -6.38
C LEU A 42 -6.38 -6.07 -5.70
N LYS A 43 -6.68 -7.25 -5.15
CA LYS A 43 -7.90 -7.47 -4.35
C LYS A 43 -7.96 -6.61 -3.08
N VAL A 44 -6.81 -6.20 -2.55
CA VAL A 44 -6.71 -5.38 -1.33
C VAL A 44 -6.67 -3.88 -1.63
N ILE A 45 -6.22 -3.49 -2.84
CA ILE A 45 -5.98 -2.10 -3.22
C ILE A 45 -7.13 -1.49 -4.03
N ASN A 46 -7.85 -2.30 -4.82
CA ASN A 46 -9.06 -1.89 -5.56
C ASN A 46 -10.31 -1.93 -4.67
#